data_AF-A0A7K1Y347-F1
#
_entry.id   AF-A0A7K1Y347-F1
#
_cell.length_a   1.000
_cell.length_b   1.000
_cell.length_c   1.000
_cell.angle_alpha   90.00
_cell.angle_beta   90.00
_cell.angle_gamma   90.00
#
_symmetry.space_group_name_H-M   'P 1'
#
loop_
_entity.id
_entity.type
_entity.pdbx_description
1 polymer ?
#
loop_
_entity_poly.entity_id
_entity_poly.type
_entity_poly.pdbx_seq_one_letter_code
_entity_poly.pdbx_strand_id
1 'polypeptide(L)'
;MKTLKLKSPQELKAIDEAIIKAYHEIVRATIEVAKNCMLESFRTRIELDHVSVHPVQDRIHEVLSPLLFLSLERCEDRRLYIVYSPNPDIVDFLGDSTYTKLIRNIYKATMSDHTEVNIENCLKECPLDMVRYHAISKRILERMHSYAKMYTCDTPFNPQS
;
A
#
# COMPACT_ATOMS: atom_id res chain seq x y z
N MET A 1 -32.40 15.67 -9.65
CA MET A 1 -31.85 14.74 -8.64
C MET A 1 -31.29 13.53 -9.37
N LYS A 2 -29.97 13.29 -9.32
CA LYS A 2 -29.40 12.02 -9.83
C LYS A 2 -29.67 10.94 -8.79
N THR A 3 -30.50 9.96 -9.13
CA THR A 3 -30.71 8.76 -8.32
C THR A 3 -29.38 8.00 -8.25
N LEU A 4 -28.78 7.93 -7.06
CA LEU A 4 -27.64 7.05 -6.80
C LEU A 4 -28.14 5.60 -6.97
N LYS A 5 -27.86 4.98 -8.12
CA LYS A 5 -28.04 3.53 -8.27
C LYS A 5 -27.10 2.85 -7.28
N LEU A 6 -27.68 2.10 -6.34
CA LEU A 6 -26.90 1.18 -5.51
C LEU A 6 -26.24 0.13 -6.41
N LYS A 7 -24.94 -0.07 -6.22
CA LYS A 7 -24.19 -1.13 -6.89
C LYS A 7 -24.67 -2.48 -6.38
N SER A 8 -24.79 -3.45 -7.27
CA SER A 8 -25.11 -4.83 -6.95
C SER A 8 -23.97 -5.49 -6.14
N PRO A 9 -24.25 -6.57 -5.39
CA PRO A 9 -23.20 -7.31 -4.66
C PRO A 9 -22.06 -7.81 -5.55
N GLN A 10 -22.37 -8.18 -6.80
CA GLN A 10 -21.37 -8.64 -7.78
C GLN A 10 -20.46 -7.50 -8.24
N GLU A 11 -21.04 -6.31 -8.50
CA GLU A 11 -20.25 -5.12 -8.84
C GLU A 11 -19.34 -4.68 -7.69
N LEU A 12 -19.83 -4.75 -6.44
CA LEU A 12 -19.01 -4.45 -5.26
C LEU A 12 -17.83 -5.43 -5.12
N LYS A 13 -18.07 -6.73 -5.37
CA LYS A 13 -17.01 -7.74 -5.34
C LYS A 13 -15.95 -7.50 -6.42
N ALA A 14 -16.37 -7.19 -7.65
CA ALA A 14 -15.45 -6.89 -8.74
C ALA A 14 -14.60 -5.65 -8.46
N ILE A 15 -15.18 -4.64 -7.79
CA ILE A 15 -14.45 -3.45 -7.33
C ILE A 15 -13.41 -3.82 -6.27
N ASP A 16 -13.80 -4.56 -5.23
CA ASP A 16 -12.86 -4.98 -4.17
C ASP A 16 -11.70 -5.80 -4.77
N GLU A 17 -11.97 -6.72 -5.70
CA GLU A 17 -10.93 -7.50 -6.40
C GLU A 17 -9.99 -6.62 -7.23
N ALA A 18 -10.52 -5.62 -7.95
CA ALA A 18 -9.72 -4.68 -8.71
C ALA A 18 -8.84 -3.80 -7.82
N ILE A 19 -9.35 -3.36 -6.67
CA ILE A 19 -8.59 -2.57 -5.68
C ILE A 19 -7.46 -3.42 -5.08
N ILE A 20 -7.73 -4.68 -4.71
CA ILE A 20 -6.70 -5.61 -4.21
C ILE A 20 -5.61 -5.83 -5.26
N LYS A 21 -6.01 -6.01 -6.52
CA LYS A 21 -5.06 -6.18 -7.64
C LYS A 21 -4.18 -4.93 -7.79
N ALA A 22 -4.78 -3.74 -7.85
CA ALA A 22 -4.07 -2.47 -7.94
C ALA A 22 -3.10 -2.29 -6.77
N TYR A 23 -3.54 -2.57 -5.54
CA TYR A 23 -2.69 -2.54 -4.35
C TYR A 23 -1.44 -3.42 -4.52
N HIS A 24 -1.61 -4.67 -4.95
CA HIS A 24 -0.47 -5.58 -5.18
C HIS A 24 0.46 -5.12 -6.31
N GLU A 25 -0.08 -4.51 -7.36
CA GLU A 25 0.73 -3.92 -8.43
C GLU A 25 1.58 -2.75 -7.91
N ILE A 26 1.01 -1.91 -7.05
CA ILE A 26 1.72 -0.80 -6.40
C ILE A 26 2.82 -1.32 -5.48
N VAL A 27 2.55 -2.36 -4.68
CA VAL A 27 3.56 -2.99 -3.82
C VAL A 27 4.73 -3.51 -4.66
N ARG A 28 4.46 -4.25 -5.75
CA ARG A 28 5.51 -4.74 -6.66
C ARG A 28 6.32 -3.60 -7.28
N ALA A 29 5.65 -2.54 -7.74
CA ALA A 29 6.31 -1.39 -8.33
C ALA A 29 7.21 -0.67 -7.31
N THR A 30 6.77 -0.56 -6.06
CA THR A 30 7.54 0.01 -4.95
C THR A 30 8.79 -0.82 -4.67
N ILE A 31 8.65 -2.15 -4.63
CA ILE A 31 9.78 -3.08 -4.45
C ILE A 31 10.79 -2.95 -5.59
N GLU A 32 10.33 -2.85 -6.84
CA GLU A 32 11.22 -2.65 -7.99
C GLU A 32 11.97 -1.32 -7.95
N VAL A 33 11.32 -0.24 -7.50
CA VAL A 33 12.02 1.04 -7.26
C VAL A 33 13.07 0.87 -6.16
N ALA A 34 12.70 0.24 -5.04
CA ALA A 34 13.60 0.02 -3.91
C ALA A 34 14.82 -0.83 -4.28
N LYS A 35 14.67 -1.92 -5.04
CA LYS A 35 15.79 -2.79 -5.49
C LYS A 35 16.93 -2.03 -6.16
N ASN A 36 16.61 -0.94 -6.86
CA ASN A 36 17.56 -0.12 -7.60
C ASN A 36 18.23 0.96 -6.72
N CYS A 37 17.88 1.07 -5.44
CA CYS A 37 18.53 1.99 -4.52
C CYS A 37 19.93 1.48 -4.13
N MET A 38 20.92 2.39 -4.13
CA MET A 38 22.30 2.05 -3.77
C MET A 38 22.45 1.63 -2.30
N LEU A 39 21.68 2.24 -1.40
CA LEU A 39 21.76 1.95 0.03
C LEU A 39 20.90 0.74 0.39
N GLU A 40 21.52 -0.24 1.05
CA GLU A 40 20.84 -1.47 1.48
C GLU A 40 19.70 -1.22 2.47
N SER A 41 19.83 -0.21 3.32
CA SER A 41 18.77 0.18 4.25
C SER A 41 17.46 0.55 3.52
N PHE A 42 17.53 1.06 2.30
CA PHE A 42 16.35 1.40 1.47
C PHE A 42 15.76 0.20 0.71
N ARG A 43 16.48 -0.93 0.70
CA ARG A 43 16.05 -2.20 0.11
C ARG A 43 15.37 -3.09 1.13
N THR A 44 14.75 -2.51 2.15
CA THR A 44 14.02 -3.24 3.17
C THR A 44 12.54 -2.88 3.14
N ARG A 45 11.70 -3.82 3.53
CA ARG A 45 10.29 -3.58 3.79
C ARG A 45 9.79 -4.45 4.92
N ILE A 46 8.72 -4.01 5.55
CA ILE A 46 7.98 -4.75 6.54
C ILE A 46 6.59 -4.94 5.98
N GLU A 47 6.10 -6.17 6.01
CA GLU A 47 4.73 -6.50 5.66
C GLU A 47 3.99 -6.91 6.94
N LEU A 48 2.77 -6.40 7.12
CA LEU A 48 1.89 -6.77 8.22
C LEU A 48 0.58 -7.28 7.67
N ASP A 49 0.25 -8.52 8.02
CA ASP A 49 -1.07 -9.10 7.79
C ASP A 49 -1.91 -8.98 9.06
N HIS A 50 -2.99 -8.19 8.98
CA HIS A 50 -3.90 -7.95 10.11
C HIS A 50 -5.05 -8.96 10.15
N VAL A 51 -5.34 -9.62 9.03
CA VAL A 51 -6.44 -10.60 8.92
C VAL A 51 -6.20 -11.78 9.86
N SER A 52 -4.94 -12.19 10.00
CA SER A 52 -4.55 -13.31 10.85
C SER A 52 -4.58 -13.02 12.36
N VAL A 53 -4.65 -11.76 12.79
CA VAL A 53 -4.48 -11.38 14.21
C VAL A 53 -5.63 -10.56 14.78
N HIS A 54 -6.18 -9.61 14.01
CA HIS A 54 -7.20 -8.68 14.50
C HIS A 54 -8.29 -8.44 13.44
N PRO A 55 -9.19 -9.42 13.21
CA PRO A 55 -10.24 -9.35 12.17
C PRO A 55 -11.29 -8.24 12.39
N VAL A 56 -11.18 -7.48 13.48
CA VAL A 56 -12.06 -6.36 13.84
C VAL A 56 -11.48 -5.02 13.35
N GLN A 57 -10.20 -4.98 12.95
CA GLN A 57 -9.61 -3.77 12.41
C GLN A 57 -9.95 -3.64 10.92
N ASP A 58 -10.28 -2.42 10.54
CA ASP A 58 -10.52 -2.01 9.16
C ASP A 58 -9.27 -2.14 8.27
N ARG A 59 -8.08 -2.36 8.84
CA ARG A 59 -6.84 -2.62 8.09
C ARG A 59 -6.71 -4.11 7.76
N ILE A 60 -6.40 -4.39 6.51
CA ILE A 60 -6.23 -5.74 5.98
C ILE A 60 -4.75 -6.09 5.88
N HIS A 61 -3.99 -5.23 5.20
CA HIS A 61 -2.58 -5.47 4.95
C HIS A 61 -1.82 -4.14 4.88
N GLU A 62 -0.56 -4.13 5.34
CA GLU A 62 0.30 -2.95 5.30
C GLU A 62 1.69 -3.32 4.75
N VAL A 63 2.25 -2.42 3.95
CA VAL A 63 3.65 -2.46 3.53
C VAL A 63 4.32 -1.17 3.98
N LEU A 64 5.35 -1.33 4.79
CA LEU A 64 6.18 -0.25 5.29
C LEU A 64 7.54 -0.38 4.64
N SER A 65 7.90 0.60 3.81
CA SER A 65 9.24 0.71 3.24
C SER A 65 9.81 2.09 3.55
N PRO A 66 11.14 2.25 3.51
CA PRO A 66 11.77 3.57 3.62
C PRO A 66 11.27 4.57 2.58
N LEU A 67 10.80 4.11 1.42
CA LEU A 67 10.27 4.97 0.35
C LEU A 67 8.82 5.39 0.59
N LEU A 68 8.01 4.47 1.14
CA LEU A 68 6.56 4.54 1.06
C LEU A 68 5.92 3.65 2.13
N PHE A 69 4.92 4.21 2.79
CA PHE A 69 3.90 3.47 3.51
C PHE A 69 2.72 3.18 2.57
N LEU A 70 2.23 1.95 2.59
CA LEU A 70 1.02 1.50 1.90
C LEU A 70 0.14 0.72 2.89
N SER A 71 -1.16 0.94 2.81
CA SER A 71 -2.15 0.13 3.51
C SER A 71 -3.34 -0.18 2.62
N LEU A 72 -3.83 -1.40 2.73
CA LEU A 72 -5.11 -1.83 2.22
C LEU A 72 -6.09 -1.85 3.39
N GLU A 73 -7.09 -0.97 3.36
CA GLU A 73 -8.05 -0.81 4.46
C GLU A 73 -9.48 -0.61 3.98
N ARG A 74 -10.44 -1.05 4.78
CA ARG A 74 -11.88 -0.88 4.58
C ARG A 74 -12.35 0.27 5.44
N CYS A 75 -12.73 1.40 4.85
CA CYS A 75 -13.16 2.56 5.65
C CYS A 75 -14.59 2.41 6.20
N GLU A 76 -15.06 3.40 6.96
CA GLU A 76 -16.40 3.45 7.57
C GLU A 76 -17.56 3.23 6.58
N ASP A 77 -17.37 3.64 5.32
CA ASP A 77 -18.32 3.41 4.21
C ASP A 77 -18.34 1.96 3.69
N ARG A 78 -17.58 1.08 4.36
CA ARG A 78 -17.34 -0.34 4.05
C ARG A 78 -16.66 -0.59 2.71
N ARG A 79 -16.11 0.44 2.06
CA ARG A 79 -15.38 0.30 0.81
C ARG A 79 -13.90 0.11 1.08
N LEU A 80 -13.26 -0.62 0.19
CA LEU A 80 -11.82 -0.80 0.21
C LEU A 80 -11.11 0.43 -0.34
N TYR A 81 -10.00 0.80 0.29
CA TYR A 81 -9.14 1.89 -0.12
C TYR A 81 -7.67 1.46 -0.06
N ILE A 82 -6.89 2.08 -0.93
CA ILE A 82 -5.44 2.05 -0.92
C ILE A 82 -5.01 3.36 -0.27
N VAL A 83 -4.46 3.27 0.94
CA VAL A 83 -3.87 4.42 1.61
C VAL A 83 -2.37 4.39 1.35
N TYR A 84 -1.83 5.54 0.97
CA TYR A 84 -0.39 5.69 0.79
C TYR A 84 0.15 6.93 1.50
N SER A 85 1.40 6.86 1.94
CA SER A 85 2.13 8.01 2.45
C SER A 85 3.59 7.92 2.03
N PRO A 86 4.07 8.82 1.15
CA PRO A 86 5.48 8.85 0.80
C PRO A 86 6.33 9.33 1.97
N ASN A 87 7.60 8.92 2.01
CA ASN A 87 8.56 9.41 2.99
C ASN A 87 9.28 10.68 2.47
N PRO A 88 8.93 11.88 2.95
CA PRO A 88 9.49 13.12 2.41
C PRO A 88 11.02 13.18 2.53
N ASP A 89 11.59 12.69 3.64
CA ASP A 89 13.04 12.73 3.89
C ASP A 89 13.82 11.89 2.86
N ILE A 90 13.22 10.81 2.36
CA ILE A 90 13.83 9.92 1.37
C ILE A 90 13.58 10.40 -0.06
N VAL A 91 12.47 11.11 -0.28
CA VAL A 91 12.20 11.82 -1.54
C VAL A 91 13.29 12.86 -1.80
N ASP A 92 13.63 13.65 -0.78
CA ASP A 92 14.69 14.66 -0.88
C ASP A 92 16.06 14.03 -1.14
N PHE A 93 16.32 12.84 -0.58
CA PHE A 93 17.60 12.13 -0.76
C PHE A 93 17.74 11.44 -2.13
N LEU A 94 16.69 10.77 -2.63
CA LEU A 94 16.73 10.00 -3.88
C LEU A 94 16.46 10.85 -5.13
N GLY A 95 16.03 12.09 -4.94
CA GLY A 95 15.71 13.04 -6.00
C GLY A 95 14.34 12.84 -6.65
N ASP A 96 13.86 13.91 -7.27
CA ASP A 96 12.51 14.03 -7.84
C ASP A 96 12.16 12.92 -8.84
N SER A 97 13.13 12.37 -9.57
CA SER A 97 12.87 11.34 -10.58
C SER A 97 12.35 10.03 -9.98
N THR A 98 12.91 9.61 -8.85
CA THR A 98 12.55 8.35 -8.19
C THR A 98 11.17 8.47 -7.56
N TYR A 99 10.94 9.58 -6.86
CA TYR A 99 9.64 9.90 -6.28
C TYR A 99 8.55 10.03 -7.36
N THR A 100 8.82 10.78 -8.42
CA THR A 100 7.88 10.92 -9.54
C THR A 100 7.53 9.56 -10.15
N LYS A 101 8.51 8.67 -10.32
CA LYS A 101 8.27 7.32 -10.84
C LYS A 101 7.36 6.52 -9.90
N LEU A 102 7.57 6.63 -8.59
CA LEU A 102 6.77 5.94 -7.58
C LEU A 102 5.31 6.43 -7.62
N ILE A 103 5.11 7.75 -7.54
CA ILE A 103 3.77 8.36 -7.58
C ILE A 103 3.05 8.02 -8.88
N ARG A 104 3.73 8.08 -10.03
CA ARG A 104 3.15 7.68 -11.32
C ARG A 104 2.71 6.23 -11.35
N ASN A 105 3.46 5.31 -10.73
CA ASN A 105 3.06 3.91 -10.65
C ASN A 105 1.80 3.72 -9.79
N ILE A 106 1.66 4.48 -8.69
CA ILE A 106 0.47 4.48 -7.83
C ILE A 106 -0.77 4.90 -8.63
N TYR A 107 -0.72 6.06 -9.27
CA TYR A 107 -1.85 6.56 -10.05
C TYR A 107 -2.15 5.66 -11.25
N LYS A 108 -1.13 5.19 -11.97
CA LYS A 108 -1.32 4.31 -13.13
C LYS A 108 -2.07 3.03 -12.76
N ALA A 109 -1.82 2.45 -11.59
CA ALA A 109 -2.49 1.24 -11.13
C ALA A 109 -3.98 1.44 -10.80
N THR A 110 -4.42 2.68 -10.63
CA THR A 110 -5.80 3.02 -10.20
C THR A 110 -6.60 3.80 -11.24
N MET A 111 -5.95 4.31 -12.30
CA MET A 111 -6.57 5.02 -13.42
C MET A 111 -7.61 4.16 -14.15
N SER A 112 -8.73 4.77 -14.54
CA SER A 112 -9.82 4.06 -15.24
C SER A 112 -9.36 3.39 -16.53
N ASP A 113 -8.43 4.01 -17.24
CA ASP A 113 -7.91 3.52 -18.52
C ASP A 113 -7.05 2.25 -18.37
N HIS A 114 -6.64 1.94 -17.13
CA HIS A 114 -5.80 0.78 -16.80
C HIS A 114 -6.56 -0.28 -16.00
N THR A 115 -7.85 -0.07 -15.71
CA THR A 115 -8.66 -0.93 -14.85
C THR A 115 -9.98 -1.30 -15.51
N GLU A 116 -10.40 -2.56 -15.41
CA GLU A 116 -11.67 -3.03 -15.99
C GLU A 116 -12.91 -2.39 -15.31
N VAL A 117 -12.75 -2.00 -14.05
CA VAL A 117 -13.76 -1.30 -13.25
C VAL A 117 -13.15 -0.01 -12.71
N ASN A 118 -13.89 1.10 -12.74
CA ASN A 118 -13.36 2.38 -12.26
C ASN A 118 -13.14 2.32 -10.73
N ILE A 119 -11.87 2.41 -10.35
CA ILE A 119 -11.40 2.46 -8.95
C ILE A 119 -10.59 3.72 -8.64
N GLU A 120 -10.65 4.76 -9.47
CA GLU A 120 -9.81 5.97 -9.29
C GLU A 120 -10.00 6.64 -7.93
N ASN A 121 -11.21 6.54 -7.38
CA ASN A 121 -11.58 7.09 -6.08
C ASN A 121 -11.18 6.18 -4.90
N CYS A 122 -10.51 5.04 -5.13
CA CYS A 122 -10.06 4.14 -4.05
C CYS A 122 -8.72 4.57 -3.44
N LEU A 123 -8.03 5.54 -4.02
CA LEU A 123 -6.72 5.98 -3.56
C LEU A 123 -6.84 7.15 -2.57
N LYS A 124 -6.15 7.07 -1.44
CA LYS A 124 -6.09 8.12 -0.42
C LYS A 124 -4.65 8.39 0.02
N GLU A 125 -4.25 9.65 0.02
CA GLU A 125 -2.98 10.05 0.63
C GLU A 125 -3.19 10.36 2.12
N CYS A 126 -2.37 9.77 2.99
CA CYS A 126 -2.44 10.00 4.44
C CYS A 126 -1.07 10.35 5.01
N PRO A 127 -0.66 11.63 5.00
CA PRO A 127 0.69 12.04 5.40
C PRO A 127 1.05 11.71 6.86
N LEU A 128 0.05 11.46 7.72
CA LEU A 128 0.26 11.14 9.14
C LEU A 128 0.72 9.69 9.38
N ASP A 129 0.57 8.79 8.41
CA ASP A 129 0.93 7.38 8.58
C ASP A 129 2.46 7.12 8.49
N MET A 130 3.28 8.09 8.06
CA MET A 130 4.75 7.97 8.14
C MET A 130 5.30 8.09 9.56
N VAL A 131 4.59 8.78 10.46
CA VAL A 131 4.92 8.76 11.90
C VAL A 131 4.69 7.36 12.47
N ARG A 132 3.68 6.65 11.94
CA ARG A 132 3.45 5.24 12.27
C ARG A 132 4.57 4.34 11.76
N TYR A 133 5.14 4.59 10.59
CA TYR A 133 6.32 3.84 10.11
C TYR A 133 7.42 3.81 11.17
N HIS A 134 7.85 4.98 11.66
CA HIS A 134 8.90 5.06 12.66
C HIS A 134 8.54 4.34 13.97
N ALA A 135 7.29 4.47 14.43
CA ALA A 135 6.82 3.81 15.64
C ALA A 135 6.72 2.29 15.49
N ILE A 136 6.23 1.81 14.35
CA ILE A 136 6.03 0.38 14.04
C ILE A 136 7.39 -0.29 13.80
N SER A 137 8.27 0.29 12.99
CA SER A 137 9.62 -0.22 12.75
C SER A 137 10.39 -0.37 14.06
N LYS A 138 10.30 0.63 14.95
CA LYS A 138 10.92 0.56 16.28
C LYS A 138 10.34 -0.58 17.13
N ARG A 139 9.01 -0.71 17.18
CA ARG A 139 8.34 -1.79 17.95
C ARG A 139 8.64 -3.18 17.42
N ILE A 140 8.74 -3.36 16.09
CA ILE A 140 9.08 -4.65 15.47
C ILE A 140 10.54 -5.04 15.78
N LEU A 141 11.46 -4.08 15.75
CA LEU A 141 12.85 -4.29 16.16
C LEU A 141 12.96 -4.64 17.65
N GLU A 142 12.08 -4.07 18.48
CA GLU A 142 12.06 -4.31 19.94
C GLU A 142 11.30 -5.58 20.34
N ARG A 143 10.33 -6.02 19.54
CA ARG A 143 9.45 -7.17 19.80
C ARG A 143 9.08 -7.82 18.47
N MET A 144 9.67 -8.98 18.16
CA MET A 144 9.24 -9.77 17.00
C MET A 144 7.80 -10.23 17.20
N HIS A 145 6.87 -9.54 16.55
CA HIS A 145 5.47 -9.89 16.54
C HIS A 145 5.19 -10.89 15.41
N SER A 146 4.40 -11.93 15.68
CA SER A 146 4.10 -13.04 14.75
C SER A 146 3.43 -12.63 13.44
N TYR A 147 2.93 -11.39 13.34
CA TYR A 147 2.21 -10.85 12.18
C TYR A 147 3.01 -9.85 11.35
N ALA A 148 4.21 -9.49 11.81
CA ALA A 148 5.12 -8.60 11.09
C ALA A 148 6.26 -9.42 10.51
N LYS A 149 6.49 -9.30 9.21
CA LYS A 149 7.61 -9.97 8.53
C LYS A 149 8.47 -8.91 7.85
N MET A 150 9.77 -8.96 8.13
CA MET A 150 10.75 -8.09 7.50
C MET A 150 11.37 -8.81 6.31
N TYR A 151 11.47 -8.10 5.19
CA TYR A 151 11.98 -8.61 3.94
C TYR A 151 13.03 -7.67 3.37
N THR A 152 13.98 -8.25 2.65
CA THR A 152 14.76 -7.49 1.67
C THR A 152 13.97 -7.38 0.37
N CYS A 153 14.21 -6.34 -0.41
CA CYS A 153 13.56 -6.13 -1.70
C CYS A 153 13.96 -7.21 -2.73
N ASP A 154 15.03 -7.96 -2.51
CA ASP A 154 15.38 -9.16 -3.28
C ASP A 154 14.41 -10.32 -3.03
N THR A 155 13.71 -10.32 -1.89
CA THR A 155 12.68 -11.31 -1.60
C THR A 155 11.41 -11.00 -2.41
N PRO A 156 10.91 -11.92 -3.24
CA PRO A 156 9.72 -11.69 -4.05
C PRO A 156 8.51 -11.41 -3.15
N PHE A 157 7.62 -10.53 -3.62
CA PHE A 157 6.35 -10.28 -2.97
C PHE A 157 5.39 -11.44 -3.21
N ASN A 158 4.79 -11.97 -2.15
CA ASN A 158 3.76 -13.01 -2.25
C ASN A 158 2.38 -12.38 -1.97
N PRO A 159 1.52 -12.21 -2.98
CA PRO A 159 0.19 -11.61 -2.79
C PRO A 159 -0.80 -12.51 -2.02
N GLN A 160 -0.39 -13.71 -1.60
CA GLN A 160 -1.21 -14.68 -0.86
C GLN A 160 -0.82 -14.83 0.62
N SER A 161 0.21 -14.11 1.10
CA SER A 161 0.73 -14.25 2.46
C SER A 161 0.13 -13.31 3.49
#